data_AF-A0A0G0NB93-F1
#
_entry.id   AF-A0A0G0NB93-F1
#
_cell.length_a   1.000
_cell.length_b   1.000
_cell.length_c   1.000
_cell.angle_alpha   90.00
_cell.angle_beta   90.00
_cell.angle_gamma   90.00
#
_symmetry.space_group_name_H-M   'P 1'
#
loop_
_entity.id
_entity.type
_entity.pdbx_description
1 polymer ?
#
loop_
_entity_poly.entity_id
_entity_poly.type
_entity_poly.pdbx_seq_one_letter_code
_entity_poly.pdbx_strand_id
1 'polypeptide(L)'
;MTKPQKQIVELYEKNGGVLPSFREIARQIGVASTNTVSYHIDQLRKKGYLDIGRSPQGIANLSLKTVFALDAKPGVYVMLCAGKPFTIGSTTNMRKHILETVVGVNTSSPFPEVRAKLEQVTIAFHIIENEQERADLKQHLSDYYRTKGIEI
;
A
#
# COMPACT_ATOMS: atom_id res chain seq x y z
N MET A 1 18.40 1.50 3.55
CA MET A 1 17.86 0.20 4.01
C MET A 1 19.03 -0.75 4.24
N THR A 2 19.08 -1.48 5.37
CA THR A 2 20.22 -2.38 5.66
C THR A 2 20.11 -3.71 4.90
N LYS A 3 21.21 -4.48 4.81
CA LYS A 3 21.19 -5.81 4.16
C LYS A 3 20.15 -6.77 4.76
N PRO A 4 20.04 -6.93 6.10
CA PRO A 4 18.97 -7.73 6.71
C PRO A 4 17.57 -7.22 6.37
N GLN A 5 17.39 -5.90 6.35
CA GLN A 5 16.10 -5.30 6.01
C GLN A 5 15.69 -5.61 4.57
N LYS A 6 16.63 -5.53 3.62
CA LYS A 6 16.38 -5.88 2.22
C LYS A 6 15.95 -7.35 2.08
N GLN A 7 16.65 -8.26 2.75
CA GLN A 7 16.33 -9.69 2.71
C GLN A 7 14.95 -9.99 3.32
N ILE A 8 14.56 -9.29 4.39
CA ILE A 8 13.23 -9.44 4.99
C ILE A 8 12.12 -8.95 4.04
N VAL A 9 12.36 -7.85 3.31
CA VAL A 9 11.43 -7.36 2.29
C VAL A 9 11.33 -8.34 1.11
N GLU A 10 12.44 -8.86 0.61
CA GLU A 10 12.44 -9.89 -0.45
C GLU A 10 11.68 -11.16 -0.01
N LEU A 11 11.83 -11.57 1.26
CA LEU A 11 11.06 -12.68 1.82
C LEU A 11 9.57 -12.35 1.93
N TYR A 12 9.23 -11.13 2.34
CA TYR A 12 7.84 -10.67 2.40
C TYR A 12 7.19 -10.67 1.00
N GLU A 13 7.89 -10.14 -0.01
CA GLU A 13 7.42 -10.10 -1.40
C GLU A 13 7.29 -11.50 -2.00
N LYS A 14 8.31 -12.36 -1.82
CA LYS A 14 8.31 -13.75 -2.31
C LYS A 14 7.17 -14.58 -1.74
N ASN A 15 6.76 -14.31 -0.50
CA ASN A 15 5.66 -15.01 0.16
C ASN A 15 4.30 -14.30 -0.04
N GLY A 16 4.18 -13.40 -1.02
CA GLY A 16 2.92 -12.76 -1.37
C GLY A 16 2.42 -11.77 -0.32
N GLY A 17 3.32 -11.04 0.33
CA GLY A 17 3.00 -10.07 1.38
C GLY A 17 2.69 -10.71 2.73
N VAL A 18 3.30 -11.86 3.02
CA VAL A 18 3.21 -12.52 4.33
C VAL A 18 4.60 -12.84 4.83
N LEU A 19 4.93 -12.41 6.05
CA LEU A 19 6.20 -12.76 6.67
C LEU A 19 6.17 -14.20 7.20
N PRO A 20 7.21 -15.00 6.95
CA PRO A 20 7.44 -16.25 7.68
C PRO A 20 7.58 -16.00 9.18
N SER A 21 7.63 -17.07 9.99
CA SER A 21 7.89 -16.93 11.42
C SER A 21 9.25 -16.27 11.67
N PHE A 22 9.41 -15.59 12.82
CA PHE A 22 10.67 -14.92 13.14
C PHE A 22 11.85 -15.89 13.18
N ARG A 23 11.61 -17.15 13.55
CA ARG A 23 12.62 -18.21 13.56
C ARG A 23 13.05 -18.60 12.15
N GLU A 24 12.11 -18.68 11.20
CA GLU A 24 12.42 -18.98 9.79
C GLU A 24 13.16 -17.82 9.13
N ILE A 25 12.72 -16.59 9.38
CA ILE A 25 13.41 -15.39 8.90
C ILE A 25 14.82 -15.35 9.46
N ALA A 26 15.01 -15.58 10.77
CA ALA A 26 16.32 -15.59 11.41
C ALA A 26 17.28 -16.58 10.73
N ARG A 27 16.80 -17.81 10.47
CA ARG A 27 17.55 -18.85 9.76
C ARG A 27 17.91 -18.44 8.33
N GLN A 28 16.98 -17.81 7.60
CA GLN A 28 17.19 -17.44 6.20
C GLN A 28 18.14 -16.24 6.03
N ILE A 29 18.08 -15.25 6.93
CA ILE A 29 18.93 -14.05 6.85
C ILE A 29 20.24 -14.19 7.63
N GLY A 30 20.46 -15.35 8.29
CA GLY A 30 21.70 -15.67 9.00
C GLY A 30 21.89 -14.92 10.30
N VAL A 31 20.82 -14.63 11.05
CA VAL A 31 20.90 -14.00 12.39
C VAL A 31 20.55 -15.00 13.47
N ALA A 32 21.28 -14.93 14.60
CA ALA A 32 21.12 -15.88 15.70
C ALA A 32 19.86 -15.64 16.56
N SER A 33 19.36 -14.40 16.60
CA SER A 33 18.27 -14.00 17.50
C SER A 33 17.03 -13.54 16.75
N THR A 34 15.87 -14.04 17.17
CA THR A 34 14.56 -13.55 16.73
C THR A 34 14.30 -12.11 17.17
N ASN A 35 14.98 -11.60 18.18
CA ASN A 35 14.86 -10.20 18.61
C ASN A 35 15.46 -9.25 17.57
N THR A 36 16.57 -9.64 16.94
CA THR A 36 17.17 -8.89 15.83
C THR A 36 16.22 -8.82 14.64
N VAL A 37 15.53 -9.94 14.36
CA VAL A 37 14.47 -9.98 13.34
C VAL A 37 13.33 -9.05 13.70
N SER A 38 12.82 -9.10 14.93
CA SER A 38 11.75 -8.22 15.41
C SER A 38 12.13 -6.74 15.25
N TYR A 39 13.34 -6.37 15.66
CA TYR A 39 13.85 -5.01 15.51
C TYR A 39 13.84 -4.55 14.03
N HIS A 40 14.33 -5.39 13.12
CA HIS A 40 14.33 -5.03 11.69
C HIS A 40 12.92 -4.95 11.11
N ILE A 41 12.01 -5.86 11.50
CA ILE A 41 10.61 -5.81 11.11
C ILE A 41 9.97 -4.52 11.61
N ASP A 42 10.17 -4.13 12.86
CA ASP A 42 9.61 -2.89 13.42
C ASP A 42 10.16 -1.65 12.70
N GLN A 43 11.45 -1.63 12.38
CA GLN A 43 12.05 -0.57 11.58
C GLN A 43 11.48 -0.51 10.16
N LEU A 44 11.24 -1.66 9.54
CA LEU A 44 10.64 -1.74 8.20
C LEU A 44 9.16 -1.33 8.21
N ARG A 45 8.41 -1.69 9.26
CA ARG A 45 7.03 -1.24 9.49
C ARG A 45 6.94 0.27 9.67
N LYS A 46 7.81 0.85 10.50
CA LYS A 46 7.91 2.32 10.66
C LYS A 46 8.23 3.04 9.36
N LYS A 47 8.92 2.37 8.45
CA LYS A 47 9.26 2.87 7.11
C LYS A 47 8.21 2.53 6.04
N GLY A 48 7.14 1.81 6.39
CA GLY A 48 6.05 1.45 5.48
C GLY A 48 6.32 0.28 4.53
N TYR A 49 7.35 -0.54 4.78
CA TYR A 49 7.73 -1.64 3.87
C TYR A 49 7.03 -2.99 4.15
N LEU A 50 6.53 -3.23 5.37
CA LEU A 50 6.00 -4.55 5.78
C LEU A 50 4.54 -4.55 6.25
N ASP A 51 4.02 -3.41 6.69
CA ASP A 51 2.64 -3.30 7.17
C ASP A 51 1.93 -2.20 6.39
N ILE A 52 0.96 -2.61 5.58
CA ILE A 52 -0.03 -1.70 5.03
C ILE A 52 -1.10 -1.56 6.11
N GLY A 53 -1.19 -0.39 6.76
CA GLY A 53 -2.20 -0.11 7.79
C GLY A 53 -1.71 0.59 9.07
N ARG A 54 -0.43 0.47 9.46
CA ARG A 54 0.10 1.14 10.68
C ARG A 54 0.94 2.39 10.42
N SER A 55 1.36 2.61 9.18
CA SER A 55 2.07 3.82 8.77
C SER A 55 1.05 4.82 8.23
N PRO A 56 1.20 6.13 8.51
CA PRO A 56 0.34 7.16 7.92
C PRO A 56 0.44 7.19 6.39
N GLN A 57 1.48 6.60 5.79
CA GLN A 57 1.65 6.53 4.34
C GLN A 57 2.34 5.24 3.90
N GLY A 58 2.05 4.77 2.69
CA GLY A 58 2.66 3.54 2.17
C GLY A 58 2.23 3.18 0.75
N ILE A 59 2.86 2.14 0.19
CA ILE A 59 2.51 1.55 -1.12
C ILE A 59 2.26 0.06 -0.92
N ALA A 60 1.24 -0.47 -1.59
CA ALA A 60 0.72 -1.80 -1.35
C ALA A 60 0.29 -2.48 -2.64
N ASN A 61 0.56 -3.77 -2.82
CA ASN A 61 -0.15 -4.53 -3.85
C ASN A 61 -1.62 -4.65 -3.48
N LEU A 62 -2.50 -4.42 -4.44
CA LEU A 62 -3.93 -4.52 -4.22
C LEU A 62 -4.32 -6.00 -4.12
N SER A 63 -4.68 -6.40 -2.90
CA SER A 63 -5.25 -7.71 -2.61
C SER A 63 -6.34 -7.54 -1.55
N LEU A 64 -7.27 -8.49 -1.44
CA LEU A 64 -8.27 -8.45 -0.37
C LEU A 64 -7.62 -8.39 1.02
N LYS A 65 -6.52 -9.12 1.23
CA LYS A 65 -5.75 -9.08 2.48
C LYS A 65 -5.26 -7.67 2.79
N THR A 66 -4.69 -6.99 1.80
CA THR A 66 -4.26 -5.59 1.90
C THR A 66 -5.41 -4.68 2.26
N VAL A 67 -6.55 -4.82 1.58
CA VAL A 67 -7.72 -3.96 1.81
C VAL A 67 -8.24 -4.14 3.24
N PHE A 68 -8.32 -5.37 3.74
CA PHE A 68 -8.72 -5.61 5.13
C PHE A 68 -7.71 -5.10 6.16
N ALA A 69 -6.43 -5.04 5.81
CA ALA A 69 -5.38 -4.50 6.66
C ALA A 69 -5.32 -2.97 6.69
N LEU A 70 -5.92 -2.28 5.71
CA LEU A 70 -5.98 -0.82 5.68
C LEU A 70 -6.78 -0.25 6.86
N ASP A 71 -6.26 0.83 7.42
CA ASP A 71 -6.95 1.60 8.45
C ASP A 71 -8.25 2.19 7.91
N ALA A 72 -9.32 2.11 8.70
CA ALA A 72 -10.60 2.76 8.43
C ALA A 72 -10.54 4.25 8.82
N LYS A 73 -9.56 4.97 8.26
CA LYS A 73 -9.30 6.38 8.55
C LYS A 73 -9.47 7.25 7.29
N PRO A 74 -9.60 8.56 7.45
CA PRO A 74 -9.58 9.49 6.34
C PRO A 74 -8.21 9.54 5.65
N GLY A 75 -8.20 9.69 4.33
CA GLY A 75 -6.96 9.77 3.57
C GLY A 75 -7.15 9.96 2.07
N VAL A 76 -6.01 10.04 1.39
CA VAL A 76 -5.87 10.11 -0.06
C VAL A 76 -5.17 8.84 -0.53
N TYR A 77 -5.58 8.32 -1.67
CA TYR A 77 -4.88 7.23 -2.34
C TYR A 77 -4.75 7.46 -3.83
N VAL A 78 -3.73 6.82 -4.40
CA VAL A 78 -3.50 6.71 -5.83
C VAL A 78 -3.44 5.23 -6.17
N MET A 79 -4.23 4.80 -7.16
CA MET A 79 -4.14 3.46 -7.71
C MET A 79 -3.27 3.48 -8.95
N LEU A 80 -2.35 2.53 -9.02
CA LEU A 80 -1.41 2.38 -10.10
C LEU A 80 -1.57 0.99 -10.71
N CYS A 81 -1.53 0.90 -12.04
CA CYS A 81 -1.49 -0.35 -12.77
C CYS A 81 -0.15 -0.44 -13.48
N ALA A 82 0.66 -1.46 -13.17
CA ALA A 82 2.04 -1.59 -13.67
C ALA A 82 2.88 -0.29 -13.47
N GLY A 83 2.69 0.37 -12.32
CA GLY A 83 3.39 1.60 -11.96
C GLY A 83 2.85 2.89 -12.59
N LYS A 84 1.81 2.81 -13.44
CA LYS A 84 1.15 3.98 -14.02
C LYS A 84 -0.11 4.35 -13.22
N PRO A 85 -0.23 5.57 -12.69
CA PRO A 85 -1.42 5.99 -11.97
C PRO A 85 -2.60 6.07 -12.93
N PHE A 86 -3.77 5.60 -12.49
CA PHE A 86 -5.01 5.62 -13.27
C PHE A 86 -6.22 6.06 -12.44
N THR A 87 -6.07 6.22 -11.12
CA THR A 87 -7.14 6.77 -10.29
C THR A 87 -6.58 7.43 -9.05
N ILE A 88 -7.24 8.51 -8.61
CA ILE A 88 -6.97 9.17 -7.33
C ILE A 88 -8.29 9.28 -6.55
N GLY A 89 -8.28 8.80 -5.31
CA GLY A 89 -9.40 8.94 -4.39
C GLY A 89 -9.03 9.75 -3.16
N SER A 90 -10.01 10.47 -2.63
CA SER A 90 -9.98 11.05 -1.28
C SER A 90 -11.24 10.57 -0.56
N THR A 91 -11.09 10.16 0.69
CA THR A 91 -12.18 9.54 1.44
C THR A 91 -12.02 9.75 2.93
N THR A 92 -13.13 9.67 3.66
CA THR A 92 -13.16 9.63 5.12
C THR A 92 -12.94 8.22 5.66
N ASN A 93 -13.02 7.19 4.80
CA ASN A 93 -12.81 5.80 5.18
C ASN A 93 -12.11 5.03 4.05
N MET A 94 -10.78 4.95 4.15
CA MET A 94 -9.91 4.31 3.16
C MET A 94 -10.28 2.86 2.90
N ARG A 95 -10.42 2.06 3.97
CA ARG A 95 -10.79 0.64 3.87
C ARG A 95 -12.11 0.45 3.11
N LYS A 96 -13.16 1.17 3.49
CA LYS A 96 -14.49 1.03 2.86
C LYS A 96 -14.44 1.44 1.40
N HIS A 97 -13.90 2.61 1.10
CA HIS A 97 -13.92 3.17 -0.25
C HIS A 97 -13.08 2.33 -1.22
N ILE A 98 -11.88 1.90 -0.80
CA ILE A 98 -11.04 1.02 -1.62
C ILE A 98 -11.74 -0.33 -1.82
N LEU A 99 -12.33 -0.91 -0.77
CA LEU A 99 -13.09 -2.15 -0.91
C LEU A 99 -14.20 -2.00 -1.96
N GLU A 100 -15.08 -1.01 -1.81
CA GLU A 100 -16.19 -0.73 -2.74
C GLU A 100 -15.71 -0.54 -4.18
N THR A 101 -14.57 0.14 -4.35
CA THR A 101 -13.93 0.36 -5.65
C THR A 101 -13.51 -0.99 -6.26
N VAL A 102 -12.89 -1.87 -5.48
CA VAL A 102 -12.38 -3.19 -5.89
C VAL A 102 -13.49 -4.19 -6.19
N VAL A 103 -14.50 -4.30 -5.32
CA VAL A 103 -15.66 -5.17 -5.58
C VAL A 103 -16.57 -4.61 -6.67
N GLY A 104 -16.38 -3.36 -7.10
CA GLY A 104 -17.16 -2.76 -8.18
C GLY A 104 -18.60 -2.49 -7.78
N VAL A 105 -18.82 -2.11 -6.52
CA VAL A 105 -20.17 -1.83 -5.99
C VAL A 105 -20.75 -0.53 -6.56
N ASN A 106 -19.89 0.32 -7.15
CA ASN A 106 -20.28 1.52 -7.90
C ASN A 106 -20.06 1.33 -9.41
N THR A 107 -21.08 1.67 -10.21
CA THR A 107 -21.12 1.55 -11.68
C THR A 107 -20.13 2.47 -12.41
N SER A 108 -19.62 3.51 -11.75
CA SER A 108 -18.58 4.41 -12.29
C SER A 108 -17.15 4.00 -11.94
N SER A 109 -16.94 2.82 -11.33
CA SER A 109 -15.61 2.35 -10.97
C SER A 109 -14.83 1.95 -12.22
N PRO A 110 -13.56 2.38 -12.42
CA PRO A 110 -12.71 1.94 -13.54
C PRO A 110 -12.28 0.47 -13.43
N PHE A 111 -12.67 -0.22 -12.35
CA PHE A 111 -12.25 -1.58 -12.02
C PHE A 111 -12.73 -2.72 -12.92
N PRO A 112 -13.89 -2.67 -13.62
CA PRO A 112 -14.28 -3.74 -14.53
C PRO A 112 -13.18 -4.08 -15.55
N GLU A 113 -12.44 -3.08 -16.03
CA GLU A 113 -11.35 -3.23 -16.99
C GLU A 113 -10.03 -3.67 -16.34
N VAL A 114 -9.78 -3.24 -15.09
CA VAL A 114 -8.56 -3.55 -14.33
C VAL A 114 -8.59 -4.93 -13.66
N ARG A 115 -9.77 -5.54 -13.51
CA ARG A 115 -9.96 -6.89 -12.91
C ARG A 115 -9.06 -7.96 -13.53
N ALA A 116 -8.79 -7.90 -14.83
CA ALA A 116 -7.93 -8.85 -15.53
C ALA A 116 -6.43 -8.76 -15.12
N LYS A 117 -6.02 -7.67 -14.44
CA LYS A 117 -4.63 -7.39 -14.06
C LYS A 117 -4.49 -6.99 -12.59
N LEU A 118 -5.39 -7.43 -11.71
CA LEU A 118 -5.39 -7.11 -10.27
C LEU A 118 -4.03 -7.34 -9.60
N GLU A 119 -3.28 -8.37 -10.02
CA GLU A 119 -1.94 -8.67 -9.52
C GLU A 119 -0.89 -7.59 -9.83
N GLN A 120 -1.16 -6.74 -10.81
CA GLN A 120 -0.29 -5.63 -11.24
C GLN A 120 -0.75 -4.28 -10.66
N VAL A 121 -1.82 -4.28 -9.87
CA VAL A 121 -2.37 -3.07 -9.27
C VAL A 121 -1.71 -2.83 -7.92
N THR A 122 -1.24 -1.61 -7.73
CA THR A 122 -0.75 -1.14 -6.43
C THR A 122 -1.55 0.08 -5.97
N ILE A 123 -1.61 0.27 -4.66
CA ILE A 123 -2.23 1.42 -4.01
C ILE A 123 -1.15 2.15 -3.23
N ALA A 124 -0.91 3.40 -3.59
CA ALA A 124 -0.22 4.36 -2.73
C ALA A 124 -1.26 5.08 -1.88
N PHE A 125 -1.02 5.23 -0.58
CA PHE A 125 -1.96 5.89 0.33
C PHE A 125 -1.28 6.82 1.32
N HIS A 126 -2.05 7.80 1.79
CA HIS A 126 -1.69 8.72 2.87
C HIS A 126 -2.93 8.98 3.75
N ILE A 127 -2.84 8.69 5.04
CA ILE A 127 -3.84 8.94 6.08
C ILE A 127 -3.72 10.39 6.52
N ILE A 128 -4.76 11.17 6.28
CA ILE A 128 -4.82 12.61 6.56
C ILE A 128 -6.19 12.89 7.16
N GLU A 129 -6.25 13.28 8.42
CA GLU A 129 -7.52 13.55 9.12
C GLU A 129 -8.14 14.90 8.75
N ASN A 130 -7.32 15.89 8.40
CA ASN A 130 -7.78 17.20 7.98
C ASN A 130 -8.41 17.15 6.57
N GLU A 131 -9.61 17.69 6.42
CA GLU A 131 -10.34 17.66 5.15
C GLU A 131 -9.74 18.57 4.08
N GLN A 132 -9.32 19.78 4.46
CA GLN A 132 -8.70 20.74 3.55
C GLN A 132 -7.38 20.17 3.03
N GLU A 133 -6.54 19.63 3.91
CA GLU A 133 -5.27 19.02 3.53
C GLU A 133 -5.46 17.82 2.59
N ARG A 134 -6.49 17.00 2.81
CA ARG A 134 -6.86 15.92 1.86
C ARG A 134 -7.26 16.47 0.49
N ALA A 135 -8.07 17.53 0.46
CA ALA A 135 -8.52 18.14 -0.78
C ALA A 135 -7.35 18.76 -1.56
N ASP A 136 -6.48 19.49 -0.85
CA ASP A 136 -5.29 20.14 -1.40
C ASP A 136 -4.33 19.09 -1.98
N LEU A 137 -4.07 17.99 -1.24
CA LEU A 137 -3.21 16.92 -1.74
C LEU A 137 -3.80 16.22 -2.96
N LYS A 138 -5.11 15.92 -2.95
CA LYS A 138 -5.78 15.32 -4.12
C LYS A 138 -5.65 16.22 -5.35
N GLN A 139 -5.86 17.52 -5.18
CA GLN A 139 -5.74 18.49 -6.26
C GLN A 139 -4.29 18.58 -6.76
N HIS A 140 -3.33 18.71 -5.85
CA HIS A 140 -1.90 18.72 -6.18
C HIS A 140 -1.47 17.50 -6.98
N LEU A 141 -1.89 16.29 -6.57
CA LEU A 141 -1.58 15.06 -7.30
C LEU A 141 -2.20 15.04 -8.69
N SER A 142 -3.46 15.46 -8.81
CA SER A 142 -4.16 15.57 -10.10
C SER A 142 -3.41 16.49 -11.06
N ASP A 143 -3.00 17.66 -10.59
CA ASP A 143 -2.24 18.63 -11.38
C ASP A 143 -0.85 18.10 -11.73
N TYR A 144 -0.16 17.48 -10.76
CA TYR A 144 1.15 16.86 -10.98
C TYR A 144 1.11 15.85 -12.12
N TYR A 145 0.19 14.90 -12.09
CA TYR A 145 0.10 13.87 -13.13
C TYR A 145 -0.35 14.44 -14.48
N ARG A 146 -1.25 15.44 -14.48
CA ARG A 146 -1.62 16.16 -15.71
C ARG A 146 -0.41 16.85 -16.35
N THR A 147 0.45 17.50 -15.57
CA THR A 147 1.70 18.10 -16.11
C THR A 147 2.68 17.07 -16.68
N LYS A 148 2.57 15.81 -16.24
CA LYS A 148 3.34 14.68 -16.76
C LYS A 148 2.68 13.99 -17.96
N GLY A 149 1.54 14.49 -18.43
CA GLY A 149 0.78 13.90 -19.54
C GLY A 149 0.11 12.57 -19.19
N ILE A 150 -0.19 12.34 -17.91
CA ILE A 150 -0.90 11.15 -17.45
C ILE A 150 -2.37 11.53 -17.20
N GLU A 151 -3.27 10.90 -17.95
CA GLU A 151 -4.72 11.01 -17.73
C GLU A 151 -5.16 10.07 -16.61
N ILE A 152 -5.98 10.59 -15.69
CA ILE A 152 -6.43 9.95 -14.46
C ILE A 152 -7.92 10.25 -14.24
#